data_AF-A0A519UNX9-F1
#
_entry.id   AF-A0A519UNX9-F1
#
_cell.length_a   1.000
_cell.length_b   1.000
_cell.length_c   1.000
_cell.angle_alpha   90.00
_cell.angle_beta   90.00
_cell.angle_gamma   90.00
#
_symmetry.space_group_name_H-M   'P 1'
#
loop_
_entity.id
_entity.type
_entity.pdbx_description
1 polymer ?
#
loop_
_entity_poly.entity_id
_entity_poly.type
_entity_poly.pdbx_seq_one_letter_code
_entity_poly.pdbx_strand_id
1 'polypeptide(L)' 'ASVRGVVGHGVGLPLAQRIVALHGGTLALRSEVGRGTVAEVAFE' A
#
# COMPACT_ATOMS: atom_id res chain seq x y z
N ALA A 1 12.66 8.95 -4.64
CA ALA A 1 13.85 8.36 -3.96
C ALA A 1 13.44 7.05 -3.30
N SER A 2 14.24 5.98 -3.43
CA SER A 2 13.98 4.70 -2.76
C SER A 2 14.49 4.78 -1.31
N VAL A 3 13.62 4.67 -0.31
CA VAL A 3 13.96 4.72 1.14
C VAL A 3 14.53 3.40 1.67
N ARG A 4 15.31 2.69 0.86
CA ARG A 4 15.95 1.41 1.25
C ARG A 4 16.94 1.65 2.39
N GLY A 5 16.83 0.87 3.47
CA GLY A 5 17.71 0.93 4.65
C GLY A 5 17.21 1.82 5.79
N VAL A 6 16.11 2.56 5.60
CA VAL A 6 15.45 3.29 6.69
C VAL A 6 14.52 2.34 7.43
N VAL A 7 14.75 2.15 8.72
CA VAL A 7 13.84 1.36 9.57
C VAL A 7 12.51 2.10 9.67
N GLY A 8 11.44 1.46 9.21
CA GLY A 8 10.07 1.95 9.37
C GLY A 8 9.34 1.17 10.46
N HIS A 9 8.35 1.81 11.08
CA HIS A 9 7.51 1.18 12.12
C HIS A 9 6.46 0.19 11.56
N GLY A 10 6.43 -0.05 10.24
CA GLY A 10 5.46 -0.96 9.60
C GLY A 10 4.02 -0.44 9.54
N VAL A 11 3.75 0.80 9.97
CA VAL A 11 2.39 1.33 10.11
C VAL A 11 1.76 1.84 8.80
N GLY A 12 2.55 2.08 7.75
CA GLY A 12 2.08 2.75 6.54
C GLY A 12 0.99 1.99 5.78
N LEU A 13 1.17 0.68 5.59
CA LEU A 13 0.20 -0.13 4.84
C LEU A 13 -1.12 -0.33 5.62
N PRO A 14 -1.11 -0.72 6.91
CA PRO A 14 -2.34 -0.78 7.71
C PRO A 14 -3.08 0.56 7.77
N LEU A 15 -2.35 1.68 7.87
CA LEU A 15 -2.94 3.02 7.88
C LEU A 15 -3.62 3.34 6.54
N ALA A 16 -2.94 3.11 5.42
CA ALA A 16 -3.51 3.33 4.09
C ALA A 16 -4.76 2.47 3.85
N GLN A 17 -4.72 1.18 4.22
CA GLN A 17 -5.87 0.29 4.10
C GLN A 17 -7.06 0.78 4.92
N ARG A 18 -6.83 1.25 6.15
CA ARG A 18 -7.87 1.79 7.03
C ARG A 18 -8.48 3.08 6.46
N ILE A 19 -7.64 3.99 5.98
CA ILE A 19 -8.09 5.25 5.36
C ILE A 19 -8.98 4.93 4.16
N VAL A 20 -8.53 4.09 3.24
CA VAL A 20 -9.30 3.74 2.03
C VAL A 20 -10.64 3.10 2.40
N ALA A 21 -10.65 2.15 3.35
CA ALA A 21 -11.88 1.51 3.82
C ALA A 21 -12.87 2.49 4.46
N LEU A 22 -12.40 3.49 5.22
CA LEU A 22 -13.25 4.53 5.81
C LEU A 22 -13.95 5.40 4.76
N HIS A 23 -13.41 5.47 3.55
CA HIS A 23 -13.99 6.23 2.43
C HIS A 23 -14.77 5.32 1.46
N GLY A 24 -15.15 4.12 1.87
CA GLY A 24 -15.90 3.18 1.02
C GLY A 24 -15.08 2.55 -0.11
N GLY A 25 -13.75 2.66 -0.05
CA GLY A 25 -12.87 2.09 -1.06
C GLY A 25 -12.23 0.77 -0.66
N THR A 26 -11.48 0.19 -1.61
CA THR A 26 -10.65 -1.00 -1.43
C THR A 26 -9.21 -0.71 -1.85
N LEU A 27 -8.24 -1.36 -1.18
CA LEU A 27 -6.81 -1.28 -1.50
C LEU A 27 -6.30 -2.70 -1.78
N ALA A 28 -5.77 -2.93 -2.98
CA ALA A 28 -5.19 -4.21 -3.40
C ALA A 28 -3.69 -4.06 -3.73
N LEU A 29 -2.91 -5.10 -3.43
CA LEU A 29 -1.48 -5.18 -3.73
C LEU A 29 -1.18 -6.42 -4.57
N ARG A 30 -0.43 -6.22 -5.66
CA ARG A 30 0.09 -7.30 -6.51
C ARG A 30 1.58 -7.08 -6.70
N SER A 31 2.42 -8.06 -6.38
CA SER A 31 3.88 -7.95 -6.50
C SER A 31 4.45 -9.13 -7.27
N GLU A 32 5.43 -8.86 -8.10
CA GLU A 32 6.19 -9.88 -8.81
C GLU A 32 7.69 -9.54 -8.73
N VAL A 33 8.48 -10.54 -8.32
CA VAL A 33 9.93 -10.40 -8.15
C VAL A 33 10.56 -10.01 -9.48
N GLY A 34 11.39 -8.97 -9.47
CA GLY A 34 12.03 -8.44 -10.68
C GLY A 34 11.14 -7.51 -11.53
N ARG A 35 9.84 -7.40 -11.24
CA ARG A 35 8.91 -6.48 -11.93
C ARG A 35 8.36 -5.36 -11.05
N GLY A 36 8.35 -5.57 -9.73
CA GLY A 36 7.92 -4.58 -8.75
C GLY A 36 6.54 -4.87 -8.19
N THR A 37 5.91 -3.84 -7.62
CA THR A 37 4.63 -3.94 -6.92
C THR A 37 3.65 -2.90 -7.44
N VAL A 38 2.42 -3.33 -7.68
CA VAL A 38 1.26 -2.49 -8.01
C VAL A 38 0.38 -2.40 -6.77
N ALA A 39 0.08 -1.16 -6.35
CA ALA A 39 -0.94 -0.86 -5.36
C ALA A 39 -2.12 -0.19 -6.08
N GLU A 40 -3.31 -0.74 -5.95
CA GLU A 40 -4.52 -0.28 -6.63
C GLU A 40 -5.56 0.14 -5.60
N VAL A 41 -6.16 1.32 -5.79
CA VAL A 41 -7.25 1.86 -4.97
C VAL A 41 -8.47 2.00 -5.86
N ALA A 42 -9.61 1.47 -5.41
CA ALA A 42 -10.89 1.60 -6.08
C ALA A 42 -11.96 2.06 -5.06
N PHE A 43 -12.88 2.91 -5.51
CA PHE A 43 -14.05 3.36 -4.74
C PHE A 43 -15.31 2.89 -5.47
N GLU A 44 -16.36 2.54 -4.72
CA GLU A 44 -17.71 2.38 -5.30
C GLU A 44 -18.31 3.73 -5.72
#